data_AF-A0A9Q3YMU2-F1
#
_entry.id   AF-A0A9Q3YMU2-F1
#
_cell.length_a   1.000
_cell.length_b   1.000
_cell.length_c   1.000
_cell.angle_alpha   90.00
_cell.angle_beta   90.00
_cell.angle_gamma   90.00
#
_symmetry.space_group_name_H-M   'P 1'
#
loop_
_entity.id
_entity.type
_entity.pdbx_description
1 polymer ?
#
loop_
_entity_poly.entity_id
_entity_poly.type
_entity_poly.pdbx_seq_one_letter_code
_entity_poly.pdbx_strand_id
1 'polypeptide(L)'
;MWPRRLELSASRYPARLRLAAVLVAWWALAASALPLSVAVLPGLAALIAARRWRPASPARVAVSPEGLRLLLRDGRRVAVAAPFRTVLKARWLAVHCPRVGWVWVFPDQIGAAAVTSLRQVLLLGRRP
;
A
#
# COMPACT_ATOMS: atom_id res chain seq x y z
N MET A 1 -26.07 6.28 -3.51
CA MET A 1 -25.36 7.37 -2.78
C MET A 1 -23.90 6.98 -2.64
N TRP A 2 -22.96 7.70 -3.27
CA TRP A 2 -21.53 7.44 -3.06
C TRP A 2 -21.13 7.79 -1.63
N PRO A 3 -20.39 6.92 -0.91
CA PRO A 3 -19.81 7.30 0.37
C PRO A 3 -18.81 8.43 0.13
N ARG A 4 -19.22 9.66 0.46
CA ARG A 4 -18.41 10.89 0.24
C ARG A 4 -17.10 10.85 1.03
N ARG A 5 -17.03 10.08 2.11
CA ARG A 5 -15.85 9.90 2.96
C ARG A 5 -15.77 8.46 3.47
N LEU A 6 -14.58 7.91 3.39
CA LEU A 6 -14.22 6.59 3.89
C LEU A 6 -13.12 6.78 4.92
N GLU A 7 -13.38 6.36 6.16
CA GLU A 7 -12.35 6.28 7.19
C GLU A 7 -11.70 4.91 7.13
N LEU A 8 -10.37 4.90 7.16
CA LEU A 8 -9.56 3.70 6.99
C LEU A 8 -8.85 3.36 8.29
N SER A 9 -9.06 2.13 8.74
CA SER A 9 -8.36 1.56 9.89
C SER A 9 -6.87 1.39 9.62
N ALA A 10 -6.08 1.26 10.68
CA ALA A 10 -4.66 1.01 10.56
C ALA A 10 -4.46 -0.41 10.01
N SER A 11 -3.71 -0.55 8.92
CA SER A 11 -3.40 -1.86 8.40
C SER A 11 -2.29 -2.54 9.21
N ARG A 12 -2.47 -3.82 9.52
CA ARG A 12 -1.39 -4.69 10.00
C ARG A 12 -0.64 -5.36 8.84
N TYR A 13 -1.14 -5.23 7.62
CA TYR A 13 -0.61 -5.88 6.43
C TYR A 13 0.86 -5.51 6.12
N PRO A 14 1.30 -4.24 6.24
CA PRO A 14 2.72 -3.90 6.05
C PRO A 14 3.65 -4.59 7.04
N ALA A 15 3.22 -4.72 8.31
CA ALA A 15 4.00 -5.42 9.33
C ALA A 15 4.08 -6.92 9.03
N ARG A 16 2.97 -7.52 8.60
CA ARG A 16 2.93 -8.94 8.19
C ARG A 16 3.82 -9.21 6.97
N LEU A 17 3.79 -8.34 5.96
CA LEU A 17 4.65 -8.45 4.77
C LEU A 17 6.13 -8.33 5.12
N ARG A 18 6.49 -7.41 6.02
CA ARG A 18 7.87 -7.29 6.51
C ARG A 18 8.32 -8.57 7.22
N LEU A 19 7.48 -9.14 8.07
CA LEU A 19 7.79 -10.37 8.78
C LEU A 19 7.93 -11.55 7.80
N ALA A 20 7.02 -11.66 6.82
CA ALA A 20 7.12 -12.65 5.76
C ALA A 20 8.42 -12.50 4.95
N ALA A 21 8.80 -11.28 4.58
CA ALA A 21 10.05 -11.02 3.86
C ALA A 21 11.28 -11.42 4.69
N VAL A 22 11.28 -11.16 6.00
CA VAL A 22 12.35 -11.59 6.92
C VAL A 22 12.43 -13.12 7.00
N LEU A 23 11.29 -13.80 7.13
CA LEU A 23 11.24 -15.27 7.17
C LEU A 23 11.73 -15.89 5.85
N VAL A 24 11.33 -15.34 4.70
CA VAL A 24 11.79 -15.79 3.39
C VAL A 24 13.28 -15.54 3.22
N ALA A 25 13.79 -14.37 3.62
CA ALA A 25 15.22 -14.09 3.60
C ALA A 25 15.99 -15.07 4.48
N TRP A 26 15.51 -15.33 5.70
CA TRP A 26 16.12 -16.31 6.60
C TRP A 26 16.17 -17.71 5.98
N TRP A 27 15.06 -18.18 5.41
CA TRP A 27 14.99 -19.48 4.72
C TRP A 27 15.93 -19.53 3.51
N ALA A 28 15.97 -18.49 2.70
CA ALA A 28 16.86 -18.41 1.55
C ALA A 28 18.34 -18.47 1.98
N LEU A 29 18.71 -17.78 3.06
CA LEU A 29 20.07 -17.84 3.60
C LEU A 29 20.39 -19.23 4.14
N ALA A 30 19.48 -19.85 4.91
CA ALA A 30 19.66 -21.20 5.42
C ALA A 30 19.80 -22.25 4.30
N ALA A 31 19.07 -22.09 3.19
CA ALA A 31 19.11 -22.97 2.03
C ALA A 31 20.29 -22.70 1.08
N SER A 32 20.93 -21.53 1.15
CA SER A 32 21.92 -21.09 0.17
C SER A 32 23.30 -21.77 0.28
N ALA A 33 23.56 -22.55 1.34
CA ALA A 33 24.88 -23.10 1.68
C ALA A 33 26.02 -22.06 1.70
N LEU A 34 25.69 -20.77 1.72
CA LEU A 34 26.67 -19.69 1.77
C LEU A 34 27.30 -19.66 3.16
N PRO A 35 28.62 -19.39 3.25
CA PRO A 35 29.22 -19.09 4.53
C PRO A 35 28.51 -17.88 5.15
N LEU A 36 28.23 -17.97 6.46
CA LEU A 36 27.49 -16.96 7.23
C LEU A 36 28.04 -15.53 7.02
N SER A 37 29.35 -15.38 6.85
CA SER A 37 30.02 -14.11 6.55
C SER A 37 29.53 -13.44 5.26
N VAL A 38 29.19 -14.22 4.23
CA VAL A 38 28.70 -13.72 2.93
C VAL A 38 27.17 -13.54 2.96
N ALA A 39 26.46 -14.38 3.70
CA ALA A 39 25.01 -14.34 3.91
C ALA A 39 24.53 -13.09 4.70
N VAL A 40 25.38 -12.55 5.57
CA VAL A 40 25.08 -11.38 6.41
C VAL A 40 24.77 -10.14 5.58
N LEU A 41 25.52 -9.88 4.49
CA LEU A 41 25.34 -8.69 3.65
C LEU A 41 23.96 -8.59 2.98
N PRO A 42 23.49 -9.59 2.20
CA PRO A 42 22.15 -9.56 1.62
C PRO A 42 21.06 -9.61 2.70
N GLY A 43 21.29 -10.30 3.83
CA GLY A 43 20.38 -10.30 4.96
C GLY A 43 20.20 -8.91 5.59
N LEU A 44 21.30 -8.18 5.82
CA LEU A 44 21.25 -6.81 6.31
C LEU A 44 20.63 -5.86 5.29
N ALA A 45 20.95 -6.01 4.00
CA ALA A 45 20.34 -5.20 2.94
C ALA A 45 18.82 -5.41 2.88
N ALA A 46 18.35 -6.66 2.97
CA ALA A 46 16.94 -6.99 3.03
C ALA A 46 16.26 -6.41 4.28
N LEU A 47 16.92 -6.49 5.45
CA LEU A 47 16.40 -5.93 6.69
C LEU A 47 16.30 -4.40 6.63
N ILE A 48 17.33 -3.73 6.10
CA ILE A 48 17.35 -2.27 5.90
C ILE A 48 16.25 -1.87 4.92
N ALA A 49 16.12 -2.57 3.80
CA ALA A 49 15.06 -2.32 2.82
C ALA A 49 13.66 -2.50 3.44
N ALA A 50 13.44 -3.58 4.20
CA ALA A 50 12.19 -3.83 4.90
C ALA A 50 11.88 -2.75 5.95
N ARG A 51 12.90 -2.27 6.68
CA ARG A 51 12.73 -1.17 7.66
C ARG A 51 12.42 0.17 6.99
N ARG A 52 13.08 0.49 5.87
CA ARG A 52 12.86 1.71 5.09
C ARG A 52 11.54 1.69 4.32
N TRP A 53 11.01 0.50 4.02
CA TRP A 53 9.74 0.37 3.31
C TRP A 53 8.55 0.75 4.19
N ARG A 54 8.19 2.04 4.19
CA ARG A 54 6.99 2.58 4.86
C ARG A 54 5.97 2.96 3.79
N PRO A 55 5.06 2.06 3.39
CA PRO A 55 4.05 2.41 2.40
C PRO A 55 3.18 3.55 2.93
N ALA A 56 2.94 4.56 2.08
CA ALA A 56 2.00 5.62 2.39
C ALA A 56 0.61 5.00 2.52
N SER A 57 0.06 5.04 3.73
CA SER A 57 -1.27 4.49 4.04
C SER A 57 -2.25 5.62 4.32
N PRO A 58 -3.41 5.64 3.65
CA PRO A 58 -4.42 6.65 3.89
C PRO A 58 -5.18 6.37 5.20
N ALA A 59 -5.46 7.43 5.94
CA ALA A 59 -6.34 7.46 7.10
C ALA A 59 -7.79 7.79 6.70
N ARG A 60 -7.96 8.71 5.74
CA ARG A 60 -9.26 9.05 5.16
C ARG A 60 -9.16 9.19 3.65
N VAL A 61 -10.22 8.76 2.97
CA VAL A 61 -10.39 8.92 1.53
C VAL A 61 -11.73 9.58 1.28
N ALA A 62 -11.70 10.80 0.74
CA ALA A 62 -12.88 11.45 0.21
C ALA A 62 -12.88 11.30 -1.31
N VAL A 63 -13.98 10.77 -1.82
CA VAL A 63 -14.12 10.44 -3.24
C VAL A 63 -15.07 11.48 -3.85
N SER A 64 -14.63 12.14 -4.92
CA SER A 64 -15.47 13.02 -5.74
C SER A 64 -15.41 12.61 -7.21
N PRO A 65 -16.38 13.03 -8.03
CA PRO A 65 -16.38 12.77 -9.48
C PRO A 65 -15.14 13.35 -10.18
N GLU A 66 -14.64 14.47 -9.67
CA GLU A 66 -13.49 15.21 -10.23
C GLU A 66 -12.13 14.67 -9.74
N GLY A 67 -12.11 13.92 -8.63
CA GLY A 67 -10.85 13.55 -7.99
C GLY A 67 -10.97 12.80 -6.66
N LEU A 68 -9.81 12.40 -6.15
CA LEU A 68 -9.63 11.77 -4.85
C LEU A 68 -8.90 12.72 -3.92
N ARG A 69 -9.44 12.91 -2.72
CA ARG A 69 -8.74 13.59 -1.62
C ARG A 69 -8.40 12.57 -0.55
N LEU A 70 -7.11 12.40 -0.29
CA LEU A 70 -6.55 11.46 0.66
C LEU A 70 -5.94 12.23 1.82
N LEU A 71 -6.27 11.84 3.04
CA LEU A 71 -5.53 12.23 4.23
C LEU A 71 -4.71 11.01 4.64
N LEU A 72 -3.39 11.14 4.60
CA LEU A 72 -2.45 10.09 4.98
C LEU A 72 -2.31 10.02 6.51
N ARG A 73 -1.89 8.84 7.01
CA ARG A 73 -1.68 8.63 8.45
C ARG A 73 -0.54 9.46 9.04
N ASP A 74 0.38 9.93 8.20
CA ASP A 74 1.44 10.86 8.59
C ASP A 74 0.98 12.34 8.59
N GLY A 75 -0.33 12.58 8.44
CA GLY A 75 -0.94 13.91 8.44
C GLY A 75 -0.92 14.62 7.09
N ARG A 76 -0.22 14.08 6.08
CA ARG A 76 -0.15 14.71 4.76
C ARG A 76 -1.50 14.63 4.04
N ARG A 77 -1.90 15.75 3.44
CA ARG A 77 -3.11 15.84 2.60
C ARG A 77 -2.70 15.78 1.13
N VAL A 78 -3.35 14.91 0.37
CA VAL A 78 -3.05 14.69 -1.03
C VAL A 78 -4.34 14.75 -1.82
N ALA A 79 -4.37 15.56 -2.86
CA ALA A 79 -5.42 15.55 -3.86
C ALA A 79 -4.86 14.96 -5.15
N VAL A 80 -5.61 14.07 -5.77
CA VAL A 80 -5.30 13.48 -7.07
C VAL A 80 -6.51 13.73 -7.95
N ALA A 81 -6.31 14.39 -9.08
CA ALA A 81 -7.34 14.54 -10.11
C ALA A 81 -7.32 13.33 -11.05
N ALA A 82 -8.43 13.04 -11.70
CA ALA A 82 -8.45 12.10 -12.81
C ALA A 82 -7.60 12.64 -13.99
N PRO A 83 -6.96 11.77 -14.81
CA PRO A 83 -7.00 10.31 -14.77
C PRO A 83 -6.05 9.71 -13.73
N PHE A 84 -6.52 8.69 -13.02
CA PHE A 84 -5.78 8.02 -11.96
C PHE A 84 -4.88 6.92 -12.51
N ARG A 85 -3.64 6.86 -12.01
CA ARG A 85 -2.78 5.67 -12.15
C ARG A 85 -3.03 4.73 -10.98
N THR A 86 -3.68 3.61 -11.25
CA THR A 86 -4.14 2.67 -10.21
C THR A 86 -3.72 1.24 -10.51
N VAL A 87 -3.42 0.50 -9.45
CA VAL A 87 -3.26 -0.96 -9.46
C VAL A 87 -4.39 -1.54 -8.64
N LEU A 88 -5.23 -2.34 -9.29
CA LEU A 88 -6.40 -2.96 -8.69
C LEU A 88 -6.20 -4.48 -8.70
N LYS A 89 -6.00 -5.09 -7.54
CA LYS A 89 -5.97 -6.55 -7.35
C LYS A 89 -7.19 -6.98 -6.55
N ALA A 90 -7.52 -8.27 -6.56
CA ALA A 90 -8.74 -8.78 -5.91
C ALA A 90 -8.88 -8.34 -4.44
N ARG A 91 -7.77 -8.32 -3.70
CA ARG A 91 -7.76 -8.06 -2.25
C ARG A 91 -7.10 -6.75 -1.83
N TRP A 92 -6.49 -6.01 -2.73
CA TRP A 92 -5.82 -4.75 -2.39
C TRP A 92 -5.79 -3.82 -3.60
N LEU A 93 -5.58 -2.53 -3.32
CA LEU A 93 -5.49 -1.51 -4.35
C LEU A 93 -4.41 -0.49 -4.02
N ALA A 94 -3.79 0.06 -5.05
CA ALA A 94 -2.81 1.12 -4.92
C ALA A 94 -3.12 2.24 -5.91
N VAL A 95 -2.93 3.48 -5.46
CA VAL A 95 -3.14 4.69 -6.28
C VAL A 95 -1.85 5.49 -6.26
N HIS A 96 -1.34 5.82 -7.45
CA HIS A 96 -0.16 6.65 -7.58
C HIS A 96 -0.52 8.11 -7.39
N CYS A 97 0.09 8.72 -6.38
CA CYS A 97 -0.05 10.13 -6.04
C CYS A 97 1.26 10.87 -6.42
N PRO A 98 1.23 11.92 -7.27
CA PRO A 98 2.46 12.54 -7.79
C PRO A 98 3.45 13.01 -6.73
N ARG A 99 2.96 13.47 -5.56
CA ARG A 99 3.79 14.02 -4.48
C ARG A 99 4.22 13.00 -3.42
N VAL A 100 3.61 11.82 -3.41
CA VAL A 100 3.81 10.82 -2.33
C VAL A 100 4.22 9.45 -2.88
N GLY A 101 4.08 9.24 -4.19
CA GLY A 101 4.24 7.94 -4.83
C GLY A 101 3.01 7.07 -4.61
N TRP A 102 3.21 5.77 -4.51
CA TRP A 102 2.13 4.80 -4.37
C TRP A 102 1.52 4.81 -2.98
N VAL A 103 0.22 5.11 -2.92
CA VAL A 103 -0.61 5.01 -1.72
C VAL A 103 -1.36 3.69 -1.77
N TRP A 104 -1.21 2.88 -0.73
CA TRP A 104 -1.74 1.53 -0.66
C TRP A 104 -2.95 1.46 0.26
N VAL A 105 -4.01 0.78 -0.19
CA VAL A 105 -5.17 0.44 0.64
C VAL A 105 -5.30 -1.08 0.70
N PHE A 106 -5.22 -1.59 1.92
CA PHE A 106 -5.24 -3.01 2.23
C PHE A 106 -6.65 -3.47 2.66
N PRO A 107 -6.96 -4.77 2.52
CA PRO A 107 -8.31 -5.29 2.76
C PRO A 107 -8.74 -5.20 4.22
N ASP A 108 -7.79 -5.15 5.15
CA ASP A 108 -8.03 -5.01 6.59
C ASP A 108 -8.36 -3.56 7.01
N GLN A 109 -8.19 -2.59 6.11
CA GLN A 109 -8.39 -1.17 6.43
C GLN A 109 -9.81 -0.69 6.19
N ILE A 110 -10.58 -1.43 5.38
CA ILE A 110 -11.86 -0.95 4.88
C ILE A 110 -12.86 -2.11 4.80
N GLY A 111 -14.12 -1.86 5.16
CA GLY A 111 -15.18 -2.85 5.02
C GLY A 111 -15.41 -3.22 3.56
N ALA A 112 -15.83 -4.47 3.30
CA ALA A 112 -15.99 -5.01 1.94
C ALA A 112 -16.86 -4.14 1.02
N ALA A 113 -17.97 -3.57 1.52
CA ALA A 113 -18.85 -2.70 0.75
C ALA A 113 -18.18 -1.39 0.29
N ALA A 114 -17.30 -0.84 1.12
CA ALA A 114 -16.56 0.38 0.81
C ALA A 114 -15.40 0.13 -0.17
N VAL A 115 -14.81 -1.07 -0.19
CA VAL A 115 -13.86 -1.49 -1.25
C VAL A 115 -14.50 -1.38 -2.62
N THR A 116 -15.70 -1.93 -2.77
CA THR A 116 -16.40 -1.99 -4.06
C THR A 116 -16.67 -0.59 -4.62
N SER A 117 -17.17 0.32 -3.78
CA SER A 117 -17.42 1.71 -4.18
C SER A 117 -16.13 2.43 -4.60
N LEU A 118 -15.04 2.25 -3.85
CA LEU A 118 -13.75 2.84 -4.19
C LEU A 118 -13.20 2.27 -5.52
N ARG A 119 -13.31 0.95 -5.74
CA ARG A 119 -12.88 0.31 -6.99
C ARG A 119 -13.64 0.84 -8.20
N GLN A 120 -14.96 0.99 -8.09
CA GLN A 120 -15.78 1.52 -9.18
C GLN A 120 -15.30 2.90 -9.61
N VAL A 121 -15.04 3.82 -8.67
CA VAL A 121 -14.55 5.17 -9.02
C VAL A 121 -13.14 5.11 -9.62
N LEU A 122 -12.25 4.28 -9.06
CA LEU A 122 -10.89 4.13 -9.58
C LEU A 122 -10.84 3.48 -10.97
N LEU A 123 -11.82 2.62 -11.31
CA LEU A 123 -11.99 2.03 -12.63
C LEU A 123 -12.49 3.07 -13.64
N LEU A 124 -13.51 3.84 -13.26
CA LEU A 124 -14.13 4.86 -14.12
C LEU A 124 -13.15 6.00 -14.44
N GLY A 125 -12.32 6.40 -13.48
CA GLY A 125 -11.32 7.46 -13.68
C GLY A 125 -9.92 6.96 -14.07
N ARG A 126 -9.76 5.68 -14.45
CA ARG A 126 -8.44 5.12 -14.74
C ARG A 126 -7.88 5.69 -16.04
N ARG A 127 -6.58 5.99 -16.06
CA ARG A 127 -5.87 6.25 -17.33
C ARG A 127 -5.78 4.92 -18.12
N PRO A 128 -6.18 4.89 -19.41
CA PRO A 128 -5.99 3.71 -20.25
C PRO A 128 -4.51 3.33 -20.36
#